data_AF-W2CH15-F1
#
_entry.id   AF-W2CH15-F1
#
_cell.length_a   1.000
_cell.length_b   1.000
_cell.length_c   1.000
_cell.angle_alpha   90.00
_cell.angle_beta   90.00
_cell.angle_gamma   90.00
#
_symmetry.space_group_name_H-M   'P 1'
#
loop_
_entity.id
_entity.type
_entity.pdbx_description
1 polymer ?
#
loop_
_entity_poly.entity_id
_entity_poly.type
_entity_poly.pdbx_seq_one_letter_code
_entity_poly.pdbx_strand_id
1 'polypeptide(L)'
;MMKTIDNDHRKRQLLKRFHMLLNRARIDEDGKREILASYGVEHSSEMDCAGLADVCSKLAVAMTPRASEADRWRKRVMAAVFGYCQAMDYEADVNRVKAIACRAAGATNFNRIPLDRLRSLYNAFMQRVKDIEKVGRMADTPQGGGGFLYVMFPDGRKEIPTN
;
A
#
# COMPACT_ATOMS: atom_id res chain seq x y z
N MET A 1 8.31 -50.96 0.61
CA MET A 1 8.64 -49.89 -0.37
C MET A 1 7.44 -49.10 -0.89
N MET A 2 6.18 -49.44 -0.54
CA MET A 2 4.97 -48.80 -1.08
C MET A 2 4.59 -47.44 -0.44
N LYS A 3 5.00 -47.16 0.80
CA LYS A 3 4.57 -45.98 1.57
C LYS A 3 5.24 -44.65 1.15
N THR A 4 6.42 -44.71 0.55
CA THR A 4 7.22 -43.53 0.18
C THR A 4 6.73 -42.87 -1.12
N ILE A 5 6.32 -43.66 -2.11
CA ILE A 5 5.83 -43.16 -3.41
C ILE A 5 4.53 -42.36 -3.24
N ASP A 6 3.63 -42.85 -2.38
CA ASP A 6 2.37 -42.16 -2.07
C ASP A 6 2.60 -40.82 -1.36
N ASN A 7 3.58 -40.81 -0.44
CA ASN A 7 3.93 -39.63 0.33
C ASN A 7 4.59 -38.55 -0.55
N ASP A 8 5.46 -38.94 -1.49
CA ASP A 8 6.06 -38.02 -2.45
C ASP A 8 5.03 -37.44 -3.43
N HIS A 9 4.07 -38.26 -3.89
CA HIS A 9 2.97 -37.78 -4.73
C HIS A 9 2.09 -36.79 -3.97
N ARG A 10 1.75 -37.10 -2.72
CA ARG A 10 0.97 -36.24 -1.83
C ARG A 10 1.70 -34.93 -1.51
N LYS A 11 3.03 -34.97 -1.27
CA LYS A 11 3.86 -33.78 -1.08
C LYS A 11 3.81 -32.86 -2.30
N ARG A 12 3.94 -33.42 -3.52
CA ARG A 12 3.85 -32.65 -4.76
C ARG A 12 2.47 -32.02 -4.97
N GLN A 13 1.38 -32.73 -4.65
CA GLN A 13 0.03 -32.15 -4.71
C GLN A 13 -0.15 -31.00 -3.70
N LEU A 14 0.34 -31.17 -2.48
CA LEU A 14 0.28 -30.15 -1.44
C LEU A 14 1.11 -28.92 -1.82
N LEU A 15 2.29 -29.09 -2.42
CA LEU A 15 3.09 -27.98 -2.94
C LEU A 15 2.35 -27.20 -4.02
N LYS A 16 1.73 -27.87 -4.99
CA LYS A 16 0.91 -27.21 -6.02
C LYS A 16 -0.24 -26.42 -5.39
N ARG A 17 -0.92 -27.01 -4.41
CA ARG A 17 -2.01 -26.36 -3.68
C ARG A 17 -1.51 -25.15 -2.89
N PHE A 18 -0.37 -25.26 -2.23
CA PHE A 18 0.27 -24.16 -1.50
C PHE A 18 0.55 -22.97 -2.41
N HIS A 19 1.23 -23.18 -3.55
CA HIS A 19 1.50 -22.10 -4.50
C HIS A 19 0.23 -21.50 -5.11
N MET A 20 -0.77 -22.34 -5.43
CA MET A 20 -2.08 -21.86 -5.89
C MET A 20 -2.75 -20.97 -4.84
N LEU A 21 -2.73 -21.38 -3.56
CA LEU A 21 -3.32 -20.63 -2.47
C LEU A 21 -2.59 -19.32 -2.20
N LEU A 22 -1.24 -19.30 -2.27
CA LEU A 22 -0.48 -18.06 -2.19
C LEU A 22 -0.88 -17.07 -3.29
N ASN A 23 -0.94 -17.54 -4.55
CA ASN A 23 -1.34 -16.71 -5.69
C ASN A 23 -2.76 -16.17 -5.51
N ARG A 24 -3.69 -17.00 -5.05
CA ARG A 24 -5.09 -16.61 -4.86
C ARG A 24 -5.29 -15.71 -3.63
N ALA A 25 -4.46 -15.86 -2.60
CA ALA A 25 -4.44 -14.97 -1.43
C ALA A 25 -3.67 -13.66 -1.70
N ARG A 26 -3.06 -13.51 -2.88
CA ARG A 26 -2.19 -12.38 -3.26
C ARG A 26 -1.07 -12.13 -2.25
N ILE A 27 -0.55 -13.21 -1.66
CA ILE A 27 0.60 -13.14 -0.76
C ILE A 27 1.85 -12.96 -1.62
N ASP A 28 2.59 -11.88 -1.37
CA ASP A 28 3.85 -11.57 -2.05
C ASP A 28 5.01 -12.43 -1.51
N GLU A 29 6.18 -12.36 -2.15
CA GLU A 29 7.35 -13.16 -1.76
C GLU A 29 7.80 -12.86 -0.32
N ASP A 30 7.59 -11.63 0.18
CA ASP A 30 7.84 -11.28 1.59
C ASP A 30 6.89 -12.02 2.53
N GLY A 31 5.58 -12.04 2.22
CA GLY A 31 4.60 -12.79 3.00
C GLY A 31 4.84 -14.31 2.93
N LYS A 32 5.29 -14.83 1.78
CA LYS A 32 5.69 -16.23 1.63
C LYS A 32 6.89 -16.57 2.50
N ARG A 33 7.93 -15.73 2.52
CA ARG A 33 9.09 -15.90 3.41
C ARG A 33 8.68 -15.89 4.88
N GLU A 34 7.79 -15.00 5.26
CA GLU A 34 7.29 -14.91 6.63
C GLU A 34 6.54 -16.19 7.06
N ILE A 35 5.72 -16.75 6.15
CA ILE A 35 5.04 -18.02 6.38
C ILE A 35 6.07 -19.15 6.52
N LEU A 36 7.02 -19.26 5.59
CA LEU A 36 8.03 -20.32 5.63
C LEU A 36 8.92 -20.26 6.89
N ALA A 37 9.32 -19.05 7.29
CA ALA A 37 10.08 -18.83 8.52
C ALA A 37 9.33 -19.29 9.78
N SER A 38 7.99 -19.18 9.81
CA SER A 38 7.19 -19.68 10.95
C SER A 38 7.22 -21.21 11.10
N TYR A 39 7.58 -21.94 10.03
CA TYR A 39 7.80 -23.40 10.05
C TYR A 39 9.30 -23.75 10.10
N GLY A 40 10.18 -22.76 10.26
CA GLY A 40 11.63 -22.95 10.35
C GLY A 40 12.29 -23.39 9.04
N VAL A 41 11.64 -23.16 7.89
CA VAL A 41 12.16 -23.53 6.58
C VAL A 41 12.36 -22.30 5.71
N GLU A 42 13.33 -22.33 4.81
CA GLU A 42 13.55 -21.25 3.84
C GLU A 42 12.83 -21.54 2.52
N HIS A 43 12.67 -22.81 2.20
CA HIS A 43 12.05 -23.26 0.96
C HIS A 43 10.84 -24.15 1.20
N SER A 44 9.78 -23.96 0.39
CA SER A 44 8.57 -24.78 0.48
C SER A 44 8.83 -26.27 0.25
N SER A 45 9.90 -26.62 -0.47
CA SER A 45 10.35 -27.99 -0.72
C SER A 45 10.90 -28.71 0.52
N GLU A 46 11.40 -27.97 1.50
CA GLU A 46 11.95 -28.51 2.76
C GLU A 46 10.84 -28.88 3.74
N MET A 47 9.64 -28.32 3.56
CA MET A 47 8.50 -28.56 4.41
C MET A 47 7.94 -29.98 4.21
N ASP A 48 7.47 -30.58 5.30
CA ASP A 48 6.86 -31.91 5.30
C ASP A 48 5.38 -31.86 4.91
N CYS A 49 4.78 -33.04 4.67
CA CYS A 49 3.37 -33.13 4.27
C CYS A 49 2.41 -32.60 5.34
N ALA A 50 2.76 -32.72 6.62
CA ALA A 50 1.94 -32.22 7.72
C ALA A 50 1.97 -30.69 7.79
N GLY A 51 3.16 -30.08 7.72
CA GLY A 51 3.35 -28.64 7.64
C GLY A 51 2.68 -28.02 6.42
N LEU A 52 2.84 -28.62 5.24
CA LEU A 52 2.16 -28.18 4.02
C LEU A 52 0.63 -28.22 4.14
N ALA A 53 0.06 -29.26 4.75
CA ALA A 53 -1.38 -29.38 4.97
C ALA A 53 -1.90 -28.34 5.98
N ASP A 54 -1.16 -28.08 7.05
CA ASP A 54 -1.50 -27.07 8.06
C ASP A 54 -1.45 -25.65 7.47
N VAL A 55 -0.37 -25.32 6.75
CA VAL A 55 -0.25 -24.03 6.04
C VAL A 55 -1.38 -23.83 5.04
N CYS A 56 -1.72 -24.85 4.26
CA CYS A 56 -2.83 -24.76 3.30
C CYS A 56 -4.17 -24.50 4.00
N SER A 57 -4.39 -25.09 5.18
CA SER A 57 -5.60 -24.87 5.97
C SER A 57 -5.65 -23.44 6.53
N LYS A 58 -4.54 -22.95 7.09
CA LYS A 58 -4.42 -21.57 7.59
C LYS A 58 -4.58 -20.53 6.46
N LEU A 59 -3.99 -20.79 5.29
CA LEU A 59 -4.15 -19.95 4.10
C LEU A 59 -5.60 -19.93 3.61
N ALA A 60 -6.31 -21.06 3.66
CA ALA A 60 -7.72 -21.10 3.29
C ALA A 60 -8.60 -20.27 4.26
N VAL A 61 -8.29 -20.27 5.56
CA VAL A 61 -8.95 -19.39 6.54
C VAL A 61 -8.59 -17.91 6.29
N ALA A 62 -7.35 -17.63 5.90
CA ALA A 62 -6.91 -16.30 5.51
C ALA A 62 -7.56 -15.79 4.20
N MET A 63 -8.28 -16.64 3.45
CA MET A 63 -9.10 -16.21 2.31
C MET A 63 -10.53 -15.79 2.69
N THR A 64 -10.85 -15.76 3.99
CA THR A 64 -12.16 -15.30 4.46
C THR A 64 -12.43 -13.84 4.04
N PRO A 65 -13.72 -13.44 3.89
CA PRO A 65 -14.10 -12.10 3.41
C PRO A 65 -13.44 -10.94 4.16
N ARG A 66 -13.16 -11.11 5.46
CA ARG A 66 -12.47 -10.12 6.29
C ARG A 66 -11.04 -9.81 5.83
N ALA A 67 -10.32 -10.82 5.34
CA ALA A 67 -9.00 -10.63 4.77
C ALA A 67 -9.04 -9.92 3.41
N SER A 68 -10.10 -10.15 2.62
CA SER A 68 -10.33 -9.44 1.36
C SER A 68 -10.57 -7.94 1.57
N GLU A 69 -11.20 -7.57 2.69
CA GLU A 69 -11.37 -6.16 3.06
C GLU A 69 -10.04 -5.50 3.42
N ALA A 70 -9.18 -6.21 4.17
CA ALA A 70 -7.84 -5.73 4.48
C ALA A 70 -6.99 -5.52 3.22
N ASP A 71 -7.05 -6.43 2.25
CA ASP A 71 -6.38 -6.26 0.95
C ASP A 71 -6.89 -5.02 0.20
N ARG A 72 -8.21 -4.78 0.21
CA ARG A 72 -8.80 -3.58 -0.40
C ARG A 72 -8.28 -2.30 0.26
N TRP A 73 -8.19 -2.27 1.59
CA TRP A 73 -7.64 -1.12 2.32
C TRP A 73 -6.14 -0.92 2.10
N ARG A 74 -5.36 -2.00 2.01
CA ARG A 74 -3.93 -1.94 1.65
C ARG A 74 -3.72 -1.24 0.32
N LYS A 75 -4.48 -1.61 -0.71
CA LYS A 75 -4.42 -0.94 -2.02
C LYS A 75 -4.79 0.54 -1.96
N ARG A 76 -5.81 0.90 -1.17
CA ARG A 76 -6.20 2.30 -0.97
C ARG A 76 -5.10 3.12 -0.28
N VAL A 77 -4.47 2.55 0.75
CA VAL A 77 -3.34 3.20 1.44
C VAL A 77 -2.17 3.40 0.48
N MET A 78 -1.81 2.39 -0.31
CA MET A 78 -0.77 2.53 -1.33
C MET A 78 -1.07 3.69 -2.28
N ALA A 79 -2.29 3.77 -2.82
CA ALA A 79 -2.70 4.87 -3.70
C ALA A 79 -2.62 6.25 -3.03
N ALA A 80 -3.05 6.36 -1.76
CA ALA A 80 -2.97 7.61 -1.02
C ALA A 80 -1.52 8.06 -0.77
N VAL A 81 -0.62 7.11 -0.45
CA VAL A 81 0.80 7.40 -0.27
C VAL A 81 1.48 7.76 -1.59
N PHE A 82 1.09 7.13 -2.70
CA PHE A 82 1.52 7.53 -4.04
C PHE A 82 1.13 8.98 -4.34
N GLY A 83 -0.14 9.36 -4.08
CA GLY A 83 -0.60 10.74 -4.25
C GLY A 83 0.18 11.74 -3.39
N TYR A 84 0.51 11.36 -2.16
CA TYR A 84 1.37 12.17 -1.29
C TYR A 84 2.80 12.34 -1.86
N CYS A 85 3.40 11.29 -2.41
CA CYS A 85 4.72 11.38 -3.02
C CYS A 85 4.70 12.27 -4.27
N GLN A 86 3.67 12.18 -5.10
CA GLN A 86 3.49 13.04 -6.28
C GLN A 86 3.31 14.51 -5.90
N ALA A 87 2.50 14.81 -4.88
CA ALA A 87 2.30 16.18 -4.39
C ALA A 87 3.59 16.80 -3.80
N MET A 88 4.55 15.97 -3.38
CA MET A 88 5.85 16.38 -2.85
C MET A 88 6.98 16.29 -3.88
N ASP A 89 6.67 15.96 -5.13
CA ASP A 89 7.61 15.75 -6.23
C ASP A 89 8.72 14.71 -5.91
N TYR A 90 8.34 13.65 -5.18
CA TYR A 90 9.23 12.54 -4.87
C TYR A 90 9.09 11.41 -5.87
N GLU A 91 10.23 10.85 -6.28
CA GLU A 91 10.34 9.55 -6.97
C GLU A 91 9.63 8.46 -6.16
N ALA A 92 8.46 8.04 -6.65
CA ALA A 92 7.58 7.10 -5.97
C ALA A 92 7.80 5.67 -6.51
N ASP A 93 8.72 4.93 -5.91
CA ASP A 93 8.83 3.48 -6.11
C ASP A 93 7.90 2.72 -5.15
N VAL A 94 7.41 1.55 -5.57
CA VAL A 94 6.53 0.68 -4.78
C VAL A 94 7.19 0.32 -3.43
N ASN A 95 8.49 0.04 -3.40
CA ASN A 95 9.18 -0.30 -2.15
C ASN A 95 9.26 0.91 -1.22
N ARG A 96 9.50 2.10 -1.78
CA ARG A 96 9.53 3.35 -1.01
C ARG A 96 8.16 3.67 -0.42
N VAL A 97 7.09 3.50 -1.20
CA VAL A 97 5.71 3.67 -0.75
C VAL A 97 5.37 2.69 0.39
N LYS A 98 5.71 1.41 0.24
CA LYS A 98 5.57 0.42 1.31
C LYS A 98 6.36 0.84 2.57
N ALA A 99 7.59 1.31 2.41
CA ALA A 99 8.43 1.75 3.52
C ALA A 99 7.86 2.97 4.25
N ILE A 100 7.33 3.96 3.53
CA ILE A 100 6.67 5.14 4.11
C ILE A 100 5.43 4.71 4.89
N ALA A 101 4.59 3.84 4.32
CA ALA A 101 3.40 3.33 4.99
C ALA A 101 3.76 2.53 6.27
N CYS A 102 4.81 1.70 6.20
CA CYS A 102 5.31 0.93 7.34
C CYS A 102 5.83 1.84 8.47
N ARG A 103 6.62 2.87 8.13
CA ARG A 103 7.11 3.88 9.10
C ARG A 103 5.97 4.64 9.76
N ALA A 104 4.96 5.04 8.99
CA ALA A 104 3.79 5.73 9.52
C ALA A 104 2.90 4.80 10.38
N ALA A 105 2.87 3.51 10.07
CA ALA A 105 2.17 2.50 10.86
C ALA A 105 2.89 2.11 12.15
N GLY A 106 4.22 2.28 12.21
CA GLY A 106 5.07 1.63 13.23
C GLY A 106 5.17 0.12 13.02
N ALA A 107 4.99 -0.37 11.80
CA ALA A 107 5.03 -1.79 11.46
C ALA A 107 6.30 -2.13 10.67
N THR A 108 6.83 -3.33 10.88
CA THR A 108 7.99 -3.83 10.10
C THR A 108 7.60 -4.31 8.71
N ASN A 109 6.37 -4.82 8.55
CA ASN A 109 5.85 -5.33 7.30
C ASN A 109 4.48 -4.69 7.01
N PHE A 110 4.26 -4.29 5.76
CA PHE A 110 3.01 -3.69 5.29
C PHE A 110 1.82 -4.65 5.44
N ASN A 111 2.07 -5.95 5.27
CA ASN A 111 1.04 -6.98 5.42
C ASN A 111 0.57 -7.16 6.87
N ARG A 112 1.39 -6.78 7.85
CA ARG A 112 1.07 -6.86 9.29
C ARG A 112 0.23 -5.69 9.81
N ILE A 113 0.00 -4.65 8.99
CA ILE A 113 -0.77 -3.49 9.43
C ILE A 113 -2.25 -3.91 9.62
N PRO A 114 -2.85 -3.69 10.82
CA PRO A 114 -4.24 -4.04 11.07
C PRO A 114 -5.20 -3.10 10.31
N LEU A 115 -6.40 -3.58 10.04
CA LEU A 115 -7.41 -2.89 9.22
C LEU A 115 -7.75 -1.48 9.74
N ASP A 116 -7.91 -1.32 11.05
CA ASP A 116 -8.19 -0.01 11.67
C ASP A 116 -7.04 0.97 11.45
N ARG A 117 -5.79 0.48 11.49
CA ARG A 117 -4.62 1.30 11.24
C ARG A 117 -4.49 1.68 9.77
N LEU A 118 -4.85 0.78 8.84
CA LEU A 118 -4.92 1.10 7.40
C LEU A 118 -5.93 2.23 7.13
N ARG A 119 -7.11 2.19 7.75
CA ARG A 119 -8.11 3.26 7.63
C ARG A 119 -7.60 4.60 8.17
N SER A 120 -6.97 4.57 9.34
CA SER A 120 -6.35 5.76 9.94
C SER A 120 -5.25 6.34 9.06
N LEU A 121 -4.37 5.51 8.51
CA LEU A 121 -3.31 5.93 7.59
C LEU A 121 -3.87 6.56 6.32
N TYR A 122 -4.85 5.92 5.70
CA TYR A 122 -5.49 6.47 4.50
C TYR A 122 -6.02 7.90 4.76
N ASN A 123 -6.75 8.10 5.86
CA ASN A 123 -7.27 9.42 6.21
C ASN A 123 -6.14 10.42 6.49
N ALA A 124 -5.08 10.02 7.18
CA ALA A 124 -3.94 10.88 7.48
C ALA A 124 -3.21 11.35 6.20
N PHE A 125 -2.93 10.44 5.26
CA PHE A 125 -2.30 10.80 3.99
C PHE A 125 -3.22 11.67 3.11
N MET A 126 -4.52 11.37 3.06
CA MET A 126 -5.48 12.20 2.33
C MET A 126 -5.57 13.63 2.89
N GLN A 127 -5.50 13.80 4.21
CA GLN A 127 -5.46 15.14 4.82
C GLN A 127 -4.15 15.85 4.47
N ARG A 128 -3.01 15.16 4.54
CA ARG A 128 -1.72 15.75 4.15
C ARG A 128 -1.70 16.22 2.70
N VAL A 129 -2.24 15.45 1.75
CA VAL A 129 -2.33 15.88 0.35
C VAL A 129 -3.17 17.16 0.22
N LYS A 130 -4.33 17.22 0.88
CA LYS A 130 -5.18 18.43 0.88
C LYS A 130 -4.47 19.63 1.49
N ASP A 131 -3.73 19.44 2.58
CA ASP A 131 -2.97 20.51 3.22
C ASP A 131 -1.89 21.05 2.29
N ILE A 132 -1.18 20.18 1.57
CA ILE A 132 -0.16 20.58 0.59
C ILE A 132 -0.78 21.39 -0.54
N GLU A 133 -1.87 20.91 -1.14
CA GLU A 133 -2.59 21.64 -2.19
C GLU A 133 -3.17 22.98 -1.70
N LYS A 134 -3.62 23.03 -0.44
CA LYS A 134 -4.14 24.26 0.17
C LYS A 134 -3.03 25.27 0.41
N VAL A 135 -1.89 24.84 0.95
CA VAL A 135 -0.70 25.69 1.13
C VAL A 135 -0.18 26.16 -0.22
N GLY A 136 -0.11 25.29 -1.23
CA GLY A 136 0.26 25.67 -2.59
C GLY A 136 -0.65 26.78 -3.13
N ARG A 137 -1.97 26.63 -3.02
CA ARG A 137 -2.92 27.68 -3.40
C ARG A 137 -2.74 28.98 -2.62
N MET A 138 -2.47 28.91 -1.31
CA MET A 138 -2.22 30.08 -0.48
C MET A 138 -0.89 30.78 -0.84
N ALA A 139 0.13 30.03 -1.23
CA ALA A 139 1.43 30.54 -1.65
C ALA A 139 1.41 31.12 -3.07
N ASP A 140 0.65 30.50 -3.99
CA ASP A 140 0.38 31.02 -5.34
C ASP A 140 -0.65 32.15 -5.35
N THR A 141 -1.32 32.42 -4.22
CA THR A 141 -2.09 33.66 -4.11
C THR A 141 -1.06 34.79 -4.08
N PRO A 142 -1.01 35.67 -5.10
CA PRO A 142 -0.11 36.80 -5.06
C PRO A 142 -0.45 37.60 -3.81
N GLN A 143 0.53 37.74 -2.91
CA GLN A 143 0.51 38.73 -1.85
C GLN A 143 0.62 40.10 -2.53
N GLY A 144 -0.53 40.55 -3.03
CA GLY A 144 -0.70 41.75 -3.82
C GLY A 144 -2.11 42.31 -3.61
N GLY A 145 -2.59 42.29 -2.36
CA GLY A 145 -3.74 43.07 -1.93
C GLY A 145 -3.40 44.56 -1.86
N GLY A 146 -3.05 45.13 -3.01
CA GLY A 146 -2.99 46.57 -3.25
C GLY A 146 -3.86 46.84 -4.46
N GLY A 147 -5.17 46.94 -4.24
CA GLY A 147 -6.13 47.28 -5.27
C GLY A 147 -5.92 48.71 -5.74
N PHE A 148 -5.01 48.93 -6.70
CA PHE A 148 -5.09 50.09 -7.55
C PHE A 148 -6.23 49.86 -8.54
N LEU A 149 -7.33 50.56 -8.32
CA LEU A 149 -8.46 50.59 -9.23
C LEU A 149 -8.00 51.24 -10.55
N TYR A 150 -7.59 50.42 -11.52
CA TYR A 150 -7.29 50.91 -12.85
C TYR A 150 -8.60 51.34 -13.53
N VAL A 151 -8.66 52.60 -13.94
CA VAL A 151 -9.74 53.09 -14.80
C VAL A 151 -9.44 52.62 -16.21
N MET A 152 -10.30 51.78 -16.78
CA MET A 152 -10.18 51.30 -18.16
C MET A 152 -10.84 52.32 -19.09
N PHE A 153 -10.04 52.98 -19.93
CA PHE A 153 -10.57 53.83 -21.01
C PHE A 153 -10.87 53.00 -22.26
N PRO A 154 -11.80 53.44 -23.14
CA PRO A 154 -12.20 52.68 -24.34
C PRO A 154 -11.07 52.36 -25.33
N ASP A 155 -9.94 53.08 -25.24
CA ASP A 155 -8.74 52.88 -26.06
C ASP A 155 -7.74 51.86 -25.46
N GLY A 156 -8.12 51.14 -24.39
CA GLY A 156 -7.35 50.01 -23.85
C GLY A 156 -6.09 50.35 -23.05
N ARG A 157 -5.83 51.63 -22.78
CA ARG A 157 -4.71 52.07 -21.92
C ARG A 157 -5.05 51.92 -20.44
N LYS A 158 -4.06 51.48 -19.65
CA LYS A 158 -4.15 51.34 -18.19
C LYS A 158 -3.20 52.34 -17.54
N GLU A 159 -3.74 53.30 -16.80
CA GLU A 159 -2.95 54.28 -16.05
C GLU A 159 -3.38 54.32 -14.57
N ILE A 160 -2.43 54.64 -13.69
CA ILE A 160 -2.65 54.79 -12.25
C ILE A 160 -2.95 56.28 -11.99
N PRO A 161 -4.08 56.66 -11.35
CA PRO A 161 -4.37 58.07 -11.12
C PRO A 161 -3.34 58.64 -10.13
N THR A 162 -2.57 59.63 -10.55
CA THR A 162 -1.75 60.47 -9.67
C THR A 162 -2.56 61.73 -9.37
N ASN A 163 -2.68 62.06 -8.08
CA ASN A 163 -3.34 63.29 -7.61
C ASN A 163 -2.42 64.50 -7.79
#